data_AF-W1YFV1-F1
#
_entry.id   AF-W1YFV1-F1
#
_cell.length_a   1.000
_cell.length_b   1.000
_cell.length_c   1.000
_cell.angle_alpha   90.00
_cell.angle_beta   90.00
_cell.angle_gamma   90.00
#
_symmetry.space_group_name_H-M   'P 1'
#
loop_
_entity.id
_entity.type
_entity.pdbx_description
1 polymer ?
#
loop_
_entity_poly.entity_id
_entity_poly.type
_entity_poly.pdbx_seq_one_letter_code
_entity_poly.pdbx_strand_id
1 'polypeptide(L)' 'TLFRSARQHNNANVAGLGARQHSTEEAIEILDAFVAEPFSGEERHQGRIDQVLDYERAHHSA' A
#
# COMPACT_ATOMS: atom_id res chain seq x y z
N THR A 1 -3.53 11.27 -3.16
CA THR A 1 -2.35 11.38 -2.27
C THR A 1 -1.50 10.13 -2.40
N LEU A 2 -0.24 10.14 -1.97
CA LEU A 2 0.64 8.96 -2.05
C LEU A 2 0.03 7.72 -1.36
N PHE A 3 -0.65 7.91 -0.24
CA PHE A 3 -1.28 6.82 0.52
C PHE A 3 -2.49 6.20 -0.20
N ARG A 4 -3.31 6.99 -0.90
CA ARG A 4 -4.38 6.44 -1.77
C ARG A 4 -3.79 5.59 -2.89
N SER A 5 -2.72 6.05 -3.54
CA SER A 5 -2.06 5.25 -4.59
C SER A 5 -1.43 3.98 -4.04
N ALA A 6 -0.93 3.97 -2.80
CA ALA A 6 -0.44 2.75 -2.16
C ALA A 6 -1.55 1.68 -2.04
N ARG A 7 -2.79 2.08 -1.74
CA ARG A 7 -3.95 1.16 -1.77
C ARG A 7 -4.36 0.78 -3.17
N GLN A 8 -4.60 1.77 -4.03
CA GLN A 8 -5.14 1.55 -5.38
C GLN A 8 -4.21 0.70 -6.25
N HIS A 9 -2.89 0.89 -6.15
CA HIS A 9 -1.94 0.30 -7.09
C HIS A 9 -1.15 -0.86 -6.50
N ASN A 10 -0.90 -0.86 -5.19
CA ASN A 10 -0.05 -1.87 -4.56
C ASN A 10 -0.85 -2.83 -3.69
N ASN A 11 -2.16 -2.61 -3.53
CA ASN A 11 -2.99 -3.29 -2.56
C ASN A 11 -2.33 -3.34 -1.16
N ALA A 12 -1.66 -2.26 -0.77
CA ALA A 12 -0.92 -2.23 0.50
C ALA A 12 -1.88 -2.52 1.66
N ASN A 13 -1.50 -3.44 2.54
CA ASN A 13 -2.22 -3.79 3.77
C ASN A 13 -1.71 -3.04 4.99
N VAL A 14 -0.48 -2.54 4.93
CA VAL A 14 0.21 -1.80 5.99
C VAL A 14 0.74 -0.49 5.41
N ALA A 15 0.65 0.58 6.20
CA ALA A 15 1.25 1.86 5.91
C ALA A 15 2.13 2.32 7.07
N GLY A 16 3.31 2.84 6.75
CA GLY A 16 4.19 3.51 7.71
C GLY A 16 4.15 5.01 7.50
N LEU A 17 4.00 5.78 8.59
CA LEU A 17 4.01 7.24 8.56
C LEU A 17 5.05 7.78 9.56
N GLY A 18 5.88 8.73 9.11
CA GLY A 18 6.87 9.36 9.97
C GLY A 18 6.22 10.34 10.96
N ALA A 19 6.23 10.00 12.25
CA ALA A 19 5.56 10.78 13.30
C ALA A 19 6.05 12.24 13.47
N ARG A 20 7.21 12.60 12.89
CA ARG A 20 7.77 13.97 12.95
C ARG A 20 7.66 14.74 11.64
N GLN A 21 7.06 14.15 10.62
CA GLN A 21 6.97 14.73 9.27
C GLN A 21 5.66 15.46 9.01
N HIS A 22 4.65 15.24 9.86
CA HIS A 22 3.29 15.76 9.70
C HIS A 22 2.78 16.30 11.04
N SER A 23 1.81 17.22 10.99
CA SER A 23 0.99 17.47 12.17
C SER A 23 0.13 16.24 12.48
N THR A 24 -0.45 16.20 13.67
CA THR A 24 -1.32 15.08 14.06
C THR A 24 -2.56 15.04 13.17
N GLU A 25 -3.13 16.19 12.86
CA GLU A 25 -4.32 16.33 12.03
C GLU A 25 -4.06 15.86 10.60
N GLU A 26 -2.95 16.29 10.00
CA GLU A 26 -2.56 15.87 8.65
C GLU A 26 -2.27 14.36 8.60
N ALA A 27 -1.62 13.82 9.64
CA ALA A 27 -1.37 12.39 9.76
C ALA A 27 -2.65 11.57 9.79
N ILE A 28 -3.68 12.03 10.53
CA ILE A 28 -4.99 11.39 10.60
C ILE A 28 -5.66 11.42 9.22
N GLU A 29 -5.69 12.57 8.55
CA GLU A 29 -6.32 12.68 7.22
C GLU A 29 -5.64 11.77 6.17
N ILE A 30 -4.31 11.67 6.22
CA ILE A 30 -3.54 10.77 5.34
C ILE A 30 -3.90 9.31 5.60
N LEU A 31 -4.00 8.90 6.87
CA LEU A 31 -4.32 7.53 7.26
C LEU A 31 -5.78 7.18 6.99
N ASP A 32 -6.72 8.10 7.21
CA ASP A 32 -8.13 7.92 6.86
C ASP A 32 -8.29 7.70 5.35
N ALA A 33 -7.59 8.50 4.55
CA ALA A 33 -7.56 8.32 3.10
C ALA A 33 -6.94 6.98 2.68
N PHE A 34 -6.00 6.42 3.44
CA PHE A 34 -5.46 5.08 3.19
C PHE A 34 -6.48 3.99 3.55
N VAL A 35 -7.09 4.06 4.73
CA VAL A 35 -8.01 3.02 5.19
C VAL A 35 -9.27 2.95 4.31
N ALA A 36 -9.79 4.11 3.89
CA ALA A 36 -11.00 4.18 3.08
C ALA A 36 -10.81 3.78 1.61
N GLU A 37 -9.58 3.80 1.10
CA GLU A 37 -9.33 3.62 -0.34
C GLU A 37 -9.30 2.12 -0.72
N PRO A 38 -10.13 1.68 -1.67
CA PRO A 38 -10.11 0.32 -2.17
C PRO A 38 -8.91 0.07 -3.10
N PHE A 39 -8.56 -1.21 -3.24
CA PHE A 39 -7.66 -1.61 -4.32
C PHE A 39 -8.37 -1.48 -5.67
N SER A 40 -7.68 -0.99 -6.70
CA SER A 40 -8.27 -0.77 -8.02
C SER A 40 -8.61 -2.07 -8.77
N GLY A 41 -7.87 -3.16 -8.49
CA GLY A 41 -8.05 -4.44 -9.17
C GLY A 41 -7.59 -4.45 -10.63
N GLU A 42 -7.00 -3.36 -11.15
CA GLU A 42 -6.58 -3.33 -12.55
C GLU A 42 -5.47 -4.36 -12.82
N GLU A 43 -5.53 -5.01 -13.99
CA GLU A 43 -4.64 -6.11 -14.37
C GLU A 43 -3.16 -5.76 -14.25
N ARG A 44 -2.77 -4.54 -14.63
CA ARG A 44 -1.37 -4.07 -14.49
C ARG A 44 -0.87 -4.05 -13.05
N HIS A 45 -1.77 -3.78 -12.10
CA HIS A 45 -1.44 -3.66 -10.67
C HIS A 45 -1.40 -5.04 -10.04
N GLN A 46 -2.40 -5.89 -10.34
CA GLN A 46 -2.40 -7.27 -9.89
C GLN A 46 -1.19 -8.04 -10.43
N GLY A 47 -0.86 -7.90 -11.72
CA GLY A 47 0.29 -8.60 -12.31
C GLY A 47 1.64 -8.23 -11.67
N ARG A 48 1.80 -6.99 -11.18
CA ARG A 48 3.00 -6.60 -10.42
C ARG A 48 3.02 -7.19 -9.01
N ILE A 49 1.87 -7.25 -8.35
CA ILE A 49 1.73 -7.90 -7.04
C ILE A 49 2.06 -9.39 -7.17
N ASP A 50 1.55 -10.05 -8.21
CA ASP A 50 1.79 -11.48 -8.46
C ASP A 50 3.27 -11.76 -8.69
N GLN A 51 3.98 -10.90 -9.42
CA GLN A 51 5.44 -11.02 -9.61
C GLN A 51 6.22 -10.95 -8.29
N VAL A 52 5.85 -10.04 -7.38
CA VAL A 52 6.47 -9.94 -6.05
C VAL A 52 6.19 -11.22 -5.25
N LEU A 53 4.93 -11.67 -5.24
CA LEU A 53 4.53 -12.88 -4.53
C LEU A 53 5.20 -14.15 -5.10
N ASP A 54 5.38 -14.24 -6.42
CA ASP A 54 6.11 -15.32 -7.07
C ASP A 54 7.58 -15.32 -6.66
N TYR A 55 8.21 -14.14 -6.63
CA TYR A 55 9.59 -14.00 -6.16
C TYR A 55 9.73 -14.44 -4.70
N GLU A 56 8.84 -13.98 -3.82
CA GLU A 56 8.82 -14.38 -2.41
C GLU A 56 8.66 -15.90 -2.27
N ARG A 57 7.69 -16.51 -2.97
CA ARG A 57 7.49 -17.98 -2.96
C ARG A 57 8.73 -18.75 -3.42
N ALA A 58 9.43 -18.25 -4.44
CA ALA A 58 10.62 -18.90 -4.97
C ALA A 58 11.86 -18.79 -4.05
N HIS A 59 11.90 -17.77 -3.18
CA HIS A 59 13.07 -17.46 -2.34
C HIS A 59 12.83 -17.61 -0.83
N HIS A 60 11.60 -17.96 -0.42
CA HIS A 60 11.34 -18.42 0.93
C HIS A 60 11.79 -19.88 1.07
N SER A 61 12.95 -20.08 1.71
CA SER A 61 13.34 -21.38 2.26
C SER A 61 12.45 -21.64 3.48
N ALA A 62 11.71 -22.75 3.46
CA ALA A 62 11.08 -23.29 4.67
C ALA A 62 12.15 -23.82 5.64
#